data_AF-A0A447TX38-F1
#
_entry.id   AF-A0A447TX38-F1
#
_cell.length_a   1.000
_cell.length_b   1.000
_cell.length_c   1.000
_cell.angle_alpha   90.00
_cell.angle_beta   90.00
_cell.angle_gamma   90.00
#
_symmetry.space_group_name_H-M   'P 1'
#
loop_
_entity.id
_entity.type
_entity.pdbx_description
1 polymer ?
#
loop_
_entity_poly.entity_id
_entity_poly.type
_entity_poly.pdbx_seq_one_letter_code
_entity_poly.pdbx_strand_id
1 'polypeptide(L)'
;MKLSRISAINWNKIQDDKDLEVWNRLTSNFWLPEKVPLSNDIPAWQTLSAAEQQLTIRVFTGLTLLDNYPEHRRRAVVNGRCHHAA
;
A
#
# COMPACT_ATOMS: atom_id res chain seq x y z
N MET A 1 -4.44 -21.84 30.31
CA MET A 1 -4.14 -21.06 29.09
C MET A 1 -2.80 -21.55 28.53
N LYS A 2 -2.79 -22.31 27.41
CA LYS A 2 -1.54 -22.79 26.79
C LYS A 2 -0.96 -21.66 25.94
N LEU A 3 0.22 -21.16 26.29
CA LEU A 3 1.01 -20.26 25.45
C LEU A 3 1.42 -21.03 24.18
N SER A 4 0.96 -20.59 23.01
CA SER A 4 1.48 -21.09 21.73
C SER A 4 2.90 -20.57 21.55
N ARG A 5 3.86 -21.48 21.33
CA ARG A 5 5.24 -21.08 21.02
C ARG A 5 5.28 -20.33 19.70
N ILE A 6 5.81 -19.11 19.71
CA ILE A 6 6.13 -18.35 18.50
C ILE A 6 7.48 -18.88 17.98
N SER A 7 7.54 -19.20 16.69
CA SER A 7 8.78 -19.63 16.02
C SER A 7 9.44 -18.44 15.34
N ALA A 8 10.76 -18.36 15.40
CA ALA A 8 11.52 -17.36 14.65
C ALA A 8 11.41 -17.61 13.14
N ILE A 9 11.30 -16.53 12.36
CA ILE A 9 11.34 -16.59 10.90
C ILE A 9 12.75 -16.96 10.41
N ASN A 10 12.85 -17.79 9.39
CA ASN A 10 14.12 -18.16 8.75
C ASN A 10 14.04 -17.92 7.24
N TRP A 11 14.57 -16.78 6.79
CA TRP A 11 14.63 -16.39 5.37
C TRP A 11 15.60 -17.24 4.53
N ASN A 12 16.41 -18.10 5.16
CA ASN A 12 17.23 -19.08 4.46
C ASN A 12 16.49 -20.41 4.19
N LYS A 13 15.26 -20.56 4.72
CA LYS A 13 14.40 -21.72 4.49
C LYS A 13 13.01 -21.25 4.07
N ILE A 14 12.89 -20.85 2.81
CA ILE A 14 11.65 -20.39 2.21
C ILE A 14 10.73 -21.59 1.90
N GLN A 15 9.42 -21.41 2.10
CA GLN A 15 8.40 -22.45 1.85
C GLN A 15 7.76 -22.29 0.48
N ASP A 16 7.56 -21.05 0.03
CA ASP A 16 7.08 -20.68 -1.30
C ASP A 16 8.04 -19.65 -1.91
N ASP A 17 8.66 -19.99 -3.04
CA ASP A 17 9.63 -19.12 -3.72
C ASP A 17 9.03 -17.75 -4.11
N LYS A 18 7.69 -17.66 -4.23
CA LYS A 18 7.00 -16.39 -4.49
C LYS A 18 7.09 -15.39 -3.34
N ASP A 19 7.24 -15.84 -2.10
CA ASP A 19 7.38 -14.94 -0.95
C ASP A 19 8.62 -14.05 -1.08
N LEU A 20 9.75 -14.66 -1.48
CA LEU A 20 11.01 -13.95 -1.65
C LEU A 20 11.00 -13.05 -2.90
N GLU A 21 10.41 -13.52 -4.01
CA GLU A 21 10.25 -12.72 -5.23
C GLU A 21 9.42 -11.45 -4.97
N VAL A 22 8.26 -11.60 -4.32
CA VAL A 22 7.36 -10.49 -4.03
C VAL A 22 7.99 -9.54 -3.01
N TRP A 23 8.65 -10.06 -1.98
CA TRP A 23 9.38 -9.24 -1.01
C TRP A 23 10.44 -8.37 -1.68
N ASN A 24 11.29 -8.97 -2.52
CA ASN A 24 12.34 -8.23 -3.23
C ASN A 24 11.75 -7.17 -4.17
N ARG A 25 10.66 -7.50 -4.88
CA ARG A 25 10.00 -6.54 -5.78
C ARG A 25 9.35 -5.38 -5.02
N LEU A 26 8.71 -5.62 -3.88
CA LEU A 26 8.08 -4.56 -3.09
C LEU A 26 9.12 -3.65 -2.44
N THR A 27 10.19 -4.23 -1.89
CA THR A 27 11.27 -3.46 -1.27
C THR A 27 12.09 -2.67 -2.30
N SER A 28 12.33 -3.21 -3.49
CA SER A 28 13.03 -2.50 -4.56
C SER A 28 12.23 -1.31 -5.12
N ASN A 29 10.90 -1.41 -5.14
CA ASN A 29 10.00 -0.36 -5.65
C ASN A 29 9.56 0.62 -4.56
N PHE A 30 10.21 0.63 -3.40
CA PHE A 30 9.88 1.58 -2.35
C PHE A 30 10.19 3.02 -2.80
N TRP A 31 9.16 3.86 -2.80
CA TRP A 31 9.28 5.28 -3.16
C TRP A 31 8.62 6.16 -2.11
N LEU A 32 9.07 7.40 -2.07
CA LEU A 32 8.57 8.44 -1.18
C LEU A 32 8.03 9.59 -2.05
N PRO A 33 6.92 10.22 -1.65
CA PRO A 33 6.31 11.29 -2.44
C PRO A 33 7.23 12.49 -2.64
N GLU A 34 8.14 12.77 -1.71
CA GLU A 34 9.12 13.86 -1.80
C GLU A 34 10.12 13.68 -2.95
N LYS A 35 10.23 12.47 -3.52
CA LYS A 35 11.10 12.20 -4.68
C LYS A 35 10.44 12.63 -6.01
N VAL A 36 9.16 13.01 -6.01
CA VAL A 36 8.43 13.44 -7.20
C VAL A 36 8.20 14.97 -7.13
N PRO A 37 8.74 15.76 -8.07
CA PRO A 37 8.63 17.23 -8.01
C PRO A 37 7.26 17.70 -8.53
N LEU A 38 6.22 17.58 -7.69
CA LEU A 38 4.83 17.97 -8.02
C LEU A 38 4.68 19.45 -8.38
N SER A 39 5.62 20.31 -7.98
CA SER A 39 5.63 21.73 -8.35
C SER A 39 5.66 21.95 -9.87
N ASN A 40 6.23 21.01 -10.62
CA ASN A 40 6.32 21.08 -12.08
C ASN A 40 4.95 20.96 -12.76
N ASP A 41 3.93 20.41 -12.07
CA ASP A 41 2.59 20.21 -12.61
C ASP A 41 1.67 21.43 -12.41
N ILE A 42 2.10 22.45 -11.65
CA ILE A 42 1.30 23.67 -11.38
C ILE A 42 0.85 24.38 -12.66
N PRO A 43 1.71 24.60 -13.69
CA PRO A 43 1.27 25.25 -14.92
C PRO A 43 0.23 24.43 -15.68
N ALA A 44 0.39 23.10 -15.73
CA ALA A 44 -0.58 22.21 -16.37
C ALA A 44 -1.90 22.15 -15.59
N TRP A 45 -1.85 22.22 -14.26
CA TRP A 45 -3.05 22.32 -13.43
C TRP A 45 -3.85 23.60 -13.72
N GLN A 46 -3.16 24.72 -13.94
CA GLN A 46 -3.79 26.01 -14.22
C GLN A 46 -4.48 26.08 -15.59
N THR A 47 -4.12 25.22 -16.55
CA THR A 47 -4.79 25.19 -17.87
C THR A 47 -6.12 24.42 -17.86
N LEU A 48 -6.39 23.65 -16.81
CA LEU A 48 -7.64 22.90 -16.66
C LEU A 48 -8.82 23.84 -16.36
N SER A 49 -9.99 23.52 -16.91
CA SER A 49 -11.24 24.18 -16.55
C SER A 49 -11.61 23.91 -15.08
N ALA A 50 -12.46 24.77 -14.51
CA ALA A 50 -12.95 24.60 -13.15
C ALA A 50 -13.65 23.23 -12.92
N ALA A 51 -14.33 22.72 -13.95
CA ALA A 51 -14.98 21.41 -13.89
C ALA A 51 -13.95 20.26 -13.84
N GLU A 52 -12.87 20.33 -14.63
CA GLU A 52 -11.81 19.32 -14.66
C GLU A 52 -10.98 19.32 -13.36
N GLN A 53 -10.69 20.50 -12.81
CA GLN A 53 -10.04 20.60 -11.50
C GLN A 53 -10.91 19.98 -10.40
N GLN A 54 -12.21 20.31 -10.39
CA GLN A 54 -13.15 19.78 -9.41
C GLN A 54 -13.32 18.27 -9.51
N LEU A 55 -13.35 17.72 -10.72
CA LEU A 55 -13.39 16.28 -10.96
C LEU A 55 -12.12 15.61 -10.44
N THR A 56 -10.95 16.16 -10.76
CA THR A 56 -9.65 15.59 -10.37
C THR A 56 -9.50 15.52 -8.85
N ILE A 57 -9.88 16.59 -8.14
CA ILE A 57 -9.90 16.60 -6.66
C ILE A 57 -10.83 15.51 -6.10
N ARG A 58 -12.03 15.36 -6.66
CA ARG A 58 -12.99 14.33 -6.19
C ARG A 58 -12.49 12.92 -6.43
N VAL A 59 -11.85 12.66 -7.57
CA VAL A 59 -11.25 11.35 -7.88
C VAL A 59 -10.14 11.02 -6.88
N PHE A 60 -9.19 11.93 -6.67
CA PHE A 60 -8.11 11.70 -5.70
C PHE A 60 -8.64 11.54 -4.27
N THR A 61 -9.62 12.34 -3.85
CA THR A 61 -10.27 12.19 -2.54
C THR A 61 -10.94 10.82 -2.40
N GLY A 62 -11.62 10.34 -3.44
CA GLY A 62 -12.22 9.00 -3.46
C GLY A 62 -11.18 7.88 -3.36
N LEU A 63 -10.06 8.01 -4.09
CA LEU A 63 -8.93 7.06 -3.99
C LEU A 63 -8.29 7.09 -2.60
N THR A 64 -8.12 8.27 -1.99
CA THR A 64 -7.62 8.38 -0.60
C THR A 64 -8.54 7.68 0.40
N LEU A 65 -9.86 7.81 0.25
CA LEU A 65 -10.80 7.07 1.10
C LEU A 65 -10.68 5.56 0.90
N LEU A 66 -10.53 5.11 -0.35
CA LEU A 66 -10.30 3.71 -0.68
C LEU A 66 -8.91 3.19 -0.31
N ASP A 67 -7.93 4.04 -0.07
CA ASP A 67 -6.61 3.61 0.39
C ASP A 67 -6.62 3.43 1.92
N ASN A 68 -7.23 4.39 2.64
CA ASN A 68 -7.35 4.34 4.11
C ASN A 68 -8.37 3.30 4.61
N TYR A 69 -9.52 3.15 3.95
CA TYR A 69 -10.59 2.28 4.46
C TYR A 69 -10.20 0.77 4.48
N PRO A 70 -9.59 0.21 3.41
CA PRO A 70 -9.07 -1.14 3.44
C PRO A 70 -7.85 -1.26 4.34
N GLU A 71 -6.99 -0.25 4.44
CA GLU A 71 -5.83 -0.27 5.34
C GLU A 71 -6.27 -0.49 6.80
N HIS A 72 -7.21 0.30 7.30
CA HIS A 72 -7.75 0.14 8.66
C HIS A 72 -8.52 -1.17 8.88
N ARG A 73 -8.91 -1.90 7.82
CA ARG A 73 -9.66 -3.16 7.92
C ARG A 73 -8.97 -4.36 7.27
N ARG A 74 -7.68 -4.25 6.92
CA ARG A 74 -6.98 -5.33 6.23
C ARG A 74 -6.77 -6.49 7.20
N ARG A 75 -7.48 -7.59 6.95
CA ARG A 75 -7.25 -8.87 7.63
C ARG A 75 -6.01 -9.51 7.03
N ALA A 76 -5.02 -9.80 7.87
CA ALA A 76 -3.90 -10.63 7.46
C ALA A 76 -4.40 -12.07 7.28
N VAL A 77 -4.19 -12.66 6.11
CA VAL A 77 -4.42 -14.09 5.90
C VAL A 77 -3.12 -14.81 6.18
N VAL A 78 -3.09 -15.56 7.28
CA VAL A 78 -1.95 -16.41 7.65
C VAL A 78 -2.44 -17.85 7.64
N ASN A 79 -1.81 -18.72 6.85
CA ASN A 79 -2.17 -20.14 6.74
C ASN A 79 -3.67 -20.37 6.43
N GLY A 80 -4.24 -19.60 5.50
CA GLY A 80 -5.63 -19.74 5.07
C GLY A 80 -6.69 -19.29 6.09
N ARG A 81 -6.29 -18.65 7.20
CA ARG A 81 -7.20 -18.07 8.18
C ARG A 81 -7.07 -16.56 8.24
N CYS A 82 -8.21 -15.88 8.23
CA CYS A 82 -8.28 -14.42 8.31
C CYS A 82 -8.16 -13.96 9.76
N HIS A 83 -7.10 -13.21 10.08
CA HIS A 83 -6.88 -12.60 11.38
C HIS A 83 -7.04 -11.07 11.27
N HIS A 84 -7.63 -10.43 12.29
CA HIS A 84 -7.63 -8.96 12.35
C HIS A 84 -6.19 -8.50 12.59
N ALA A 85 -5.67 -7.67 11.67
CA ALA A 85 -4.46 -6.92 11.98
C ALA A 85 -4.83 -5.92 13.08
N ALA A 86 -4.12 -5.99 14.21
CA ALA A 86 -4.23 -5.04 15.31
C ALA A 86 -3.40 -3.80 15.00
#